data_AF-A0A9P9N0N8-F1
#
_entry.id   AF-A0A9P9N0N8-F1
#
_cell.length_a   1.000
_cell.length_b   1.000
_cell.length_c   1.000
_cell.angle_alpha   90.00
_cell.angle_beta   90.00
_cell.angle_gamma   90.00
#
_symmetry.space_group_name_H-M   'P 1'
#
loop_
_entity.id
_entity.type
_entity.pdbx_description
1 polymer ?
#
loop_
_entity_poly.entity_id
_entity_poly.type
_entity_poly.pdbx_seq_one_letter_code
_entity_poly.pdbx_strand_id
1 'polypeptide(L)'
;MQIKMISPDDIEDINDEKPTLQQIHEEGTRLQRVLQEQRQAGRRYYFSSGKEEEKQKLLQRAEGCQNLQRAKTMASATLSDLSKGCNANSASCILCEILLRAVQSSIPENELSPNGIMNWPSFKWYEPTWSISGNQDKDHQRQIELFSKEGDQAILDCPRGTFVPNSSKSEESIDQVRYWLMNCRCSSGHTSLLPNRVIDIRDHASIRLRESRGLYGRYACLSHCWGQLQANGTLVTSRVSYNAHVEDGIRFASLPKLFQDVVELAQALDIPYLWIDALCIIQGDEDDWREESAKMKDVYRNSYLNFAATSAKDSHGSCVSQLLPHFKAQYISNGVYCRQRIPHFEDSYNTSIATRYPKPDLSRFPLIERGWVYQERLLAPRVVHLTAQEIVWECGEGTICQCSDTQKAYSVTEGDTKVDHAISLEFGDTDMKKRWRTVVEEYSSLSLTFEKDCLPALAGLAKQFYEQRSDDNYLAGLWRQTLFEDMLWTASPGPSERPYTWRAPTWSWASVKGSIRY
;
A
#
# COMPACT_ATOMS: atom_id res chain seq x y z
N MET A 1 10.10 12.41 -53.63
CA MET A 1 11.10 11.78 -52.76
C MET A 1 10.40 10.61 -52.08
N GLN A 2 10.54 9.41 -52.67
CA GLN A 2 9.79 8.20 -52.30
C GLN A 2 10.42 7.55 -51.06
N ILE A 3 9.59 7.23 -50.07
CA ILE A 3 9.96 6.38 -48.92
C ILE A 3 9.69 4.94 -49.35
N LYS A 4 10.75 4.11 -49.41
CA LYS A 4 10.67 2.67 -49.67
C LYS A 4 10.18 1.95 -48.41
N MET A 5 9.17 1.08 -48.58
CA MET A 5 8.80 0.09 -47.56
C MET A 5 9.79 -1.08 -47.60
N ILE A 6 10.24 -1.54 -46.44
CA ILE A 6 11.08 -2.74 -46.29
C ILE A 6 10.16 -3.97 -46.27
N SER A 7 10.57 -5.02 -47.00
CA SER A 7 9.85 -6.29 -47.17
C SER A 7 10.07 -7.22 -45.95
N PRO A 8 9.13 -8.13 -45.62
CA PRO A 8 9.21 -9.00 -44.44
C PRO A 8 10.29 -10.10 -44.46
N ASP A 9 11.20 -10.12 -45.44
CA ASP A 9 12.12 -11.25 -45.68
C ASP A 9 13.57 -11.00 -45.18
N ASP A 10 13.82 -9.92 -44.42
CA ASP A 10 15.17 -9.56 -43.93
C ASP A 10 15.39 -9.81 -42.42
N ILE A 11 14.67 -10.76 -41.79
CA ILE A 11 14.95 -11.18 -40.40
C ILE A 11 15.34 -12.66 -40.39
N GLU A 12 16.62 -12.92 -40.65
CA GLU A 12 17.28 -14.14 -40.18
C GLU A 12 18.53 -13.76 -39.36
N ASP A 13 18.70 -14.46 -38.24
CA ASP A 13 19.80 -14.42 -37.26
C ASP A 13 19.87 -13.26 -36.25
N ILE A 14 19.02 -13.34 -35.21
CA ILE A 14 19.40 -12.93 -33.85
C ILE A 14 19.30 -14.17 -32.95
N ASN A 15 20.44 -14.72 -32.55
CA ASN A 15 20.54 -15.74 -31.52
C ASN A 15 20.08 -15.16 -30.17
N ASP A 16 18.98 -15.68 -29.64
CA ASP A 16 18.51 -15.50 -28.27
C ASP A 16 19.44 -16.27 -27.30
N GLU A 17 20.55 -15.67 -26.88
CA GLU A 17 21.26 -16.13 -25.68
C GLU A 17 20.62 -15.50 -24.44
N LYS A 18 19.86 -16.31 -23.68
CA LYS A 18 19.38 -15.93 -22.34
C LYS A 18 20.58 -15.56 -21.45
N PRO A 19 20.52 -14.47 -20.67
CA PRO A 19 21.62 -14.08 -19.79
C PRO A 19 21.91 -15.19 -18.78
N THR A 20 23.20 -15.48 -18.59
CA THR A 20 23.66 -16.46 -17.61
C THR A 20 23.37 -15.99 -16.18
N LEU A 21 23.18 -16.92 -15.24
CA LEU A 21 22.98 -16.63 -13.81
C LEU A 21 24.04 -15.69 -13.23
N GLN A 22 25.26 -15.74 -13.77
CA GLN A 22 26.36 -14.86 -13.37
C GLN A 22 26.16 -13.42 -13.83
N GLN A 23 25.63 -13.20 -15.04
CA GLN A 23 25.28 -11.87 -15.55
C GLN A 23 24.11 -11.25 -14.78
N ILE A 24 23.09 -12.06 -14.43
CA ILE A 24 21.95 -11.62 -13.60
C ILE A 24 22.44 -11.21 -12.19
N HIS A 25 23.37 -11.98 -11.60
CA HIS A 25 23.95 -11.67 -10.29
C HIS A 25 24.81 -10.39 -10.33
N GLU A 26 25.60 -10.20 -11.40
CA GLU A 26 26.43 -9.02 -11.59
C GLU A 26 25.60 -7.74 -11.82
N GLU A 27 24.49 -7.84 -12.57
CA GLU A 27 23.53 -6.73 -12.72
C GLU A 27 22.78 -6.42 -11.42
N GLY A 28 22.33 -7.44 -10.68
CA GLY A 28 21.72 -7.25 -9.36
C GLY A 28 22.68 -6.57 -8.37
N THR A 29 23.96 -6.96 -8.38
CA THR A 29 25.00 -6.33 -7.55
C THR A 29 25.29 -4.89 -7.99
N ARG A 30 25.30 -4.63 -9.30
CA ARG A 30 25.47 -3.28 -9.87
C ARG A 30 24.31 -2.37 -9.50
N LEU A 31 23.06 -2.84 -9.59
CA LEU A 31 21.87 -2.09 -9.19
C LEU A 31 21.86 -1.82 -7.68
N GLN A 32 22.25 -2.79 -6.85
CA GLN A 32 22.42 -2.54 -5.40
C GLN A 32 23.47 -1.46 -5.13
N ARG A 33 24.59 -1.44 -5.87
CA ARG A 33 25.62 -0.40 -5.76
C ARG A 33 25.10 0.97 -6.18
N VAL A 34 24.38 1.06 -7.30
CA VAL A 34 23.74 2.31 -7.76
C VAL A 34 22.73 2.81 -6.74
N LEU A 35 21.91 1.92 -6.16
CA LEU A 35 20.98 2.26 -5.08
C LEU A 35 21.71 2.71 -3.81
N GLN A 36 22.87 2.13 -3.50
CA GLN A 36 23.71 2.53 -2.37
C GLN A 36 24.37 3.90 -2.60
N GLU A 37 24.85 4.16 -3.83
CA GLU A 37 25.41 5.43 -4.26
C GLU A 37 24.34 6.54 -4.31
N GLN A 38 23.12 6.24 -4.75
CA GLN A 38 21.99 7.17 -4.68
C GLN A 38 21.55 7.47 -3.24
N ARG A 39 21.56 6.46 -2.35
CA ARG A 39 21.37 6.66 -0.90
C ARG A 39 22.46 7.54 -0.27
N GLN A 40 23.68 7.49 -0.79
CA GLN A 40 24.78 8.36 -0.35
C GLN A 40 24.71 9.76 -0.98
N ALA A 41 24.27 9.87 -2.24
CA ALA A 41 24.10 11.14 -2.94
C ALA A 41 22.97 12.00 -2.34
N GLY A 42 21.88 11.38 -1.87
CA GLY A 42 20.79 12.06 -1.15
C GLY A 42 21.17 12.65 0.22
N ARG A 43 22.41 12.47 0.69
CA ARG A 43 22.90 12.96 2.00
C ARG A 43 23.79 14.21 1.95
N ARG A 44 24.02 14.85 0.79
CA ARG A 44 24.90 16.04 0.72
C ARG A 44 24.14 17.29 0.33
N TYR A 45 23.69 18.04 1.33
CA TYR A 45 23.35 19.45 1.19
C TYR A 45 24.42 20.30 1.88
N TYR A 46 25.08 21.16 1.11
CA TYR A 46 26.10 22.07 1.61
C TYR A 46 25.42 23.23 2.35
N PHE A 47 25.77 23.39 3.62
CA PHE A 47 25.50 24.62 4.36
C PHE A 47 26.34 25.75 3.79
N SER A 48 25.80 26.98 3.76
CA SER A 48 26.67 28.16 3.74
C SER A 48 27.55 28.10 4.99
N SER A 49 28.87 28.24 4.84
CA SER A 49 29.88 27.93 5.88
C SER A 49 29.57 28.48 7.29
N GLY A 50 28.92 29.64 7.40
CA GLY A 50 28.52 30.21 8.69
C GLY A 50 27.37 29.49 9.43
N LYS A 51 26.43 28.86 8.71
CA LYS A 51 25.28 28.15 9.33
C LYS A 51 25.66 26.75 9.83
N GLU A 52 26.67 26.11 9.23
CA GLU A 52 27.14 24.81 9.68
C GLU A 52 27.85 24.91 11.03
N GLU A 53 28.69 25.93 11.20
CA GLU A 53 29.42 26.13 12.45
C GLU A 53 28.46 26.40 13.63
N GLU A 54 27.39 27.16 13.38
CA GLU A 54 26.33 27.41 14.35
C GLU A 54 25.53 26.13 14.67
N LYS A 55 25.18 25.34 13.65
CA LYS A 55 24.55 24.03 13.84
C LYS A 55 25.42 23.09 14.67
N GLN A 56 26.72 22.99 14.37
CA GLN A 56 27.66 22.14 15.11
C GLN A 56 27.78 22.58 16.58
N LYS A 57 27.85 23.89 16.85
CA LYS A 57 27.84 24.43 18.23
C LYS A 57 26.56 24.07 18.98
N LEU A 58 25.40 24.16 18.32
CA LEU A 58 24.11 23.81 18.93
C LEU A 58 23.97 22.31 19.18
N LEU A 59 24.42 21.46 18.25
CA LEU A 59 24.44 20.01 18.40
C LEU A 59 25.40 19.57 19.52
N GLN A 60 26.60 20.13 19.58
CA GLN A 60 27.57 19.85 20.64
C GLN A 60 27.03 20.22 22.03
N ARG A 61 26.30 21.33 22.15
CA ARG A 61 25.58 21.69 23.39
C ARG A 61 24.51 20.68 23.75
N ALA A 62 23.76 20.21 22.76
CA ALA A 62 22.73 19.19 22.98
C ALA A 62 23.33 17.84 23.40
N GLU A 63 24.48 17.44 22.86
CA GLU A 63 25.23 16.27 23.33
C GLU A 63 25.66 16.39 24.79
N GLY A 64 26.02 17.58 25.25
CA GLY A 64 26.32 17.87 26.66
C GLY A 64 25.09 17.93 27.59
N CYS A 65 23.86 17.89 27.06
CA CYS A 65 22.66 18.01 27.87
C CYS A 65 22.37 16.72 28.64
N GLN A 66 22.56 16.74 29.97
CA GLN A 66 22.31 15.59 30.84
C GLN A 66 20.86 15.08 30.77
N ASN A 67 19.88 15.97 30.60
CA ASN A 67 18.47 15.57 30.48
C ASN A 67 18.20 14.87 29.15
N LEU A 68 18.81 15.32 28.06
CA LEU A 68 18.74 14.64 26.76
C LEU A 68 19.46 13.29 26.80
N GLN A 69 20.63 13.21 27.44
CA GLN A 69 21.37 11.96 27.59
C GLN A 69 20.62 10.95 28.47
N ARG A 70 19.93 11.41 29.52
CA ARG A 70 18.98 10.58 30.28
C ARG A 70 17.84 10.10 29.40
N ALA A 71 17.28 10.98 28.55
CA ALA A 71 16.24 10.59 27.60
C ALA A 71 16.72 9.60 26.52
N LYS A 72 18.02 9.60 26.18
CA LYS A 72 18.65 8.62 25.26
C LYS A 72 18.92 7.27 25.91
N THR A 73 19.33 7.26 27.18
CA THR A 73 19.83 6.07 27.89
C THR A 73 18.77 5.38 28.74
N MET A 74 17.75 6.10 29.19
CA MET A 74 16.61 5.54 29.92
C MET A 74 15.48 5.26 28.94
N ALA A 75 14.86 4.07 29.02
CA ALA A 75 13.70 3.70 28.23
C ALA A 75 12.45 4.58 28.49
N SER A 76 12.55 5.59 29.36
CA SER A 76 11.51 6.57 29.70
C SER A 76 12.16 7.90 30.12
N ALA A 77 11.85 8.98 29.41
CA ALA A 77 12.08 10.36 29.87
C ALA A 77 10.75 11.09 29.93
N THR A 78 10.62 12.08 30.80
CA THR A 78 9.40 12.86 30.97
C THR A 78 9.51 14.24 30.29
N LEU A 79 8.41 14.87 29.88
CA LEU A 79 8.30 16.30 29.57
C LEU A 79 8.81 17.16 30.73
N SER A 80 8.75 16.69 31.98
CA SER A 80 9.42 17.39 33.09
C SER A 80 10.94 17.42 32.89
N ASP A 81 11.53 16.31 32.46
CA ASP A 81 12.96 16.24 32.12
C ASP A 81 13.32 17.12 30.91
N LEU A 82 12.45 17.15 29.88
CA LEU A 82 12.63 18.05 28.73
C LEU A 82 12.49 19.53 29.12
N SER A 83 11.48 19.87 29.94
CA SER A 83 11.26 21.22 30.45
C SER A 83 12.43 21.71 31.30
N LYS A 84 12.99 20.84 32.16
CA LYS A 84 14.24 21.13 32.89
C LYS A 84 15.43 21.35 31.95
N GLY A 85 15.50 20.61 30.84
CA GLY A 85 16.50 20.83 29.78
C GLY A 85 16.35 22.17 29.05
N CYS A 86 15.13 22.71 28.98
CA CYS A 86 14.87 24.04 28.41
C CYS A 86 15.28 25.16 29.38
N ASN A 87 15.14 24.96 30.69
CA ASN A 87 15.33 25.99 31.72
C ASN A 87 16.66 25.91 32.49
N ALA A 88 17.65 25.16 32.01
CA ALA A 88 18.92 24.98 32.70
C ALA A 88 19.77 26.28 32.68
N ASN A 89 20.23 26.72 33.86
CA ASN A 89 20.91 28.00 34.15
C ASN A 89 22.19 28.34 33.33
N SER A 90 22.65 27.48 32.40
CA SER A 90 23.87 27.74 31.62
C SER A 90 23.76 27.57 30.09
N ALA A 91 22.61 27.15 29.55
CA ALA A 91 22.17 27.29 28.14
C ALA A 91 20.99 26.34 27.91
N SER A 92 19.88 26.84 27.34
CA SER A 92 18.73 26.01 26.97
C SER A 92 19.13 24.97 25.91
N CYS A 93 18.72 23.72 26.08
CA CYS A 93 18.96 22.67 25.10
C CYS A 93 17.93 22.75 23.96
N ILE A 94 18.39 23.10 22.75
CA ILE A 94 17.53 23.25 21.56
C ILE A 94 16.78 21.96 21.19
N LEU A 95 17.38 20.79 21.43
CA LEU A 95 16.72 19.51 21.17
C LEU A 95 15.61 19.22 22.17
N CYS A 96 15.84 19.54 23.46
CA CYS A 96 14.78 19.44 24.46
C CYS A 96 13.62 20.38 24.12
N GLU A 97 13.90 21.58 23.60
CA GLU A 97 12.88 22.53 23.17
C GLU A 97 12.07 22.01 21.97
N ILE A 98 12.74 21.51 20.92
CA ILE A 98 12.07 20.94 19.74
C ILE A 98 11.16 19.77 20.15
N LEU A 99 11.67 18.84 20.97
CA LEU A 99 10.89 17.69 21.42
C LEU A 99 9.71 18.09 22.31
N LEU A 100 9.93 19.02 23.23
CA LEU A 100 8.87 19.53 24.11
C LEU A 100 7.74 20.16 23.29
N ARG A 101 8.09 21.03 22.33
CA ARG A 101 7.11 21.66 21.44
C ARG A 101 6.38 20.63 20.59
N ALA A 102 7.09 19.66 20.01
CA ALA A 102 6.46 18.62 19.19
C ALA A 102 5.44 17.78 19.97
N VAL A 103 5.72 17.47 21.23
CA VAL A 103 4.78 16.77 22.12
C VAL A 103 3.56 17.65 22.41
N GLN A 104 3.79 18.90 22.84
CA GLN A 104 2.73 19.85 23.19
C GLN A 104 1.81 20.16 22.01
N SER A 105 2.33 20.11 20.80
CA SER A 105 1.59 20.48 19.59
C SER A 105 0.82 19.29 18.98
N SER A 106 1.23 18.06 19.29
CA SER A 106 0.63 16.83 18.76
C SER A 106 -0.27 16.10 19.78
N ILE A 107 -0.18 16.45 21.07
CA ILE A 107 -0.98 15.85 22.16
C ILE A 107 -1.88 16.92 22.78
N PRO A 108 -3.20 16.69 22.88
CA PRO A 108 -4.13 17.60 23.54
C PRO A 108 -3.73 17.96 24.98
N GLU A 109 -3.91 19.22 25.39
CA GLU A 109 -3.52 19.69 26.74
C GLU A 109 -4.19 18.92 27.89
N ASN A 110 -5.41 18.45 27.71
CA ASN A 110 -6.13 17.64 28.70
C ASN A 110 -5.52 16.24 28.89
N GLU A 111 -4.74 15.75 27.93
CA GLU A 111 -3.96 14.52 28.02
C GLU A 111 -2.55 14.79 28.61
N LEU A 112 -2.14 16.06 28.71
CA LEU A 112 -0.88 16.51 29.31
C LEU A 112 -1.07 16.83 30.81
N SER A 113 -1.17 15.82 31.68
CA SER A 113 -1.41 16.05 33.12
C SER A 113 -0.14 16.29 33.97
N PRO A 114 -0.16 17.22 34.96
CA PRO A 114 0.87 17.30 36.01
C PRO A 114 0.76 16.22 37.11
N ASN A 115 -0.43 15.64 37.37
CA ASN A 115 -0.69 14.77 38.54
C ASN A 115 -1.69 13.60 38.27
N GLY A 116 -2.08 13.33 37.03
CA GLY A 116 -2.95 12.21 36.67
C GLY A 116 -2.12 10.94 36.42
N ILE A 117 -2.44 9.85 37.11
CA ILE A 117 -1.83 8.53 36.96
C ILE A 117 -2.07 8.00 35.55
N MET A 118 -1.22 8.36 34.59
CA MET A 118 -1.23 7.84 33.21
C MET A 118 0.19 7.92 32.66
N ASN A 119 0.78 6.76 32.35
CA ASN A 119 2.22 6.64 32.09
C ASN A 119 2.69 7.53 30.93
N TRP A 120 3.71 8.31 31.24
CA TRP A 120 4.43 9.24 30.38
C TRP A 120 4.88 8.67 29.03
N PRO A 121 5.11 9.53 28.00
CA PRO A 121 5.80 9.12 26.78
C PRO A 121 7.17 8.50 27.07
N SER A 122 7.33 7.22 26.74
CA SER A 122 8.63 6.63 26.47
C SER A 122 9.13 7.15 25.12
N PHE A 123 10.34 7.72 25.10
CA PHE A 123 10.99 8.17 23.88
C PHE A 123 11.83 7.01 23.36
N LYS A 124 11.43 6.44 22.22
CA LYS A 124 12.26 5.43 21.55
C LYS A 124 13.00 6.07 20.39
N TRP A 125 14.31 5.95 20.44
CA TRP A 125 15.24 6.52 19.49
C TRP A 125 15.52 5.50 18.39
N TYR A 126 14.91 5.72 17.23
CA TYR A 126 15.27 5.01 16.00
C TYR A 126 15.77 6.05 15.00
N GLU A 127 16.91 5.81 14.35
CA GLU A 127 17.37 6.67 13.24
C GLU A 127 16.26 6.82 12.16
N PRO A 128 16.00 8.02 11.60
CA PRO A 128 15.89 9.36 12.16
C PRO A 128 14.44 9.70 12.60
N THR A 129 13.62 8.69 12.89
CA THR A 129 12.25 8.88 13.38
C THR A 129 12.21 8.84 14.90
N TRP A 130 12.04 10.02 15.47
CA TRP A 130 11.60 10.20 16.83
C TRP A 130 10.21 9.58 16.94
N SER A 131 9.98 8.73 17.94
CA SER A 131 8.64 8.22 18.24
C SER A 131 8.40 8.39 19.74
N ILE A 132 7.29 9.04 20.07
CA ILE A 132 6.91 9.41 21.42
C ILE A 132 5.73 8.51 21.79
N SER A 133 5.98 7.43 22.52
CA SER A 133 4.98 6.42 22.84
C SER A 133 4.58 6.43 24.31
N GLY A 134 3.35 6.82 24.63
CA GLY A 134 2.78 6.68 25.97
C GLY A 134 2.64 5.22 26.39
N ASN A 135 2.86 4.92 27.66
CA ASN A 135 2.75 3.55 28.21
C ASN A 135 1.29 3.29 28.66
N GLN A 136 0.34 3.32 27.74
CA GLN A 136 -0.99 2.74 27.98
C GLN A 136 -1.20 1.57 27.03
N ASP A 137 -2.26 0.78 27.27
CA ASP A 137 -2.67 -0.38 26.47
C ASP A 137 -2.27 -0.26 25.01
N LYS A 138 -1.85 -1.36 24.40
CA LYS A 138 -1.33 -1.46 23.01
C LYS A 138 -2.14 -0.64 21.99
N ASP A 139 -3.41 -0.36 22.27
CA ASP A 139 -4.36 0.38 21.45
C ASP A 139 -4.19 1.93 21.44
N HIS A 140 -3.45 2.53 22.38
CA HIS A 140 -3.36 4.00 22.54
C HIS A 140 -1.95 4.59 22.33
N GLN A 141 -1.02 3.83 21.75
CA GLN A 141 0.33 4.31 21.47
C GLN A 141 0.29 5.35 20.32
N ARG A 142 0.32 6.65 20.67
CA ARG A 142 0.57 7.70 19.67
C ARG A 142 2.04 7.68 19.27
N GLN A 143 2.33 8.12 18.06
CA GLN A 143 3.70 8.32 17.58
C GLN A 143 3.75 9.69 16.92
N ILE A 144 4.78 10.46 17.21
CA ILE A 144 4.99 11.79 16.65
C ILE A 144 6.25 11.73 15.84
N GLU A 145 6.16 11.97 14.54
CA GLU A 145 7.33 12.02 13.68
C GLU A 145 7.81 13.45 13.49
N LEU A 146 9.14 13.62 13.47
CA LEU A 146 9.81 14.86 13.12
C LEU A 146 10.37 14.75 11.71
N PHE A 147 10.20 15.77 10.90
CA PHE A 147 10.70 15.80 9.52
C PHE A 147 11.06 17.21 9.08
N SER A 148 11.72 17.32 7.93
CA SER A 148 11.99 18.59 7.26
C SER A 148 11.42 18.57 5.85
N LYS A 149 10.99 19.73 5.35
CA LYS A 149 10.54 19.85 3.96
C LYS A 149 11.76 19.86 3.03
N GLU A 150 11.58 19.42 1.79
CA GLU A 150 12.56 19.68 0.74
C GLU A 150 12.91 21.18 0.65
N GLY A 151 14.19 21.49 0.50
CA GLY A 151 14.72 22.86 0.49
C GLY A 151 14.99 23.45 1.87
N ASP A 152 14.38 22.94 2.94
CA ASP A 152 14.65 23.43 4.28
C ASP A 152 15.98 22.93 4.84
N GLN A 153 16.69 23.84 5.51
CA GLN A 153 17.91 23.55 6.26
C GLN A 153 17.53 23.29 7.72
N ALA A 154 17.17 22.05 8.03
CA ALA A 154 16.84 21.66 9.39
C ALA A 154 18.10 21.58 10.28
N ILE A 155 17.97 22.06 11.52
CA ILE A 155 19.02 21.89 12.54
C ILE A 155 19.20 20.42 12.92
N LEU A 156 18.11 19.65 12.85
CA LEU A 156 18.07 18.22 13.08
C LEU A 156 18.28 17.46 11.77
N ASP A 157 19.02 16.35 11.83
CA ASP A 157 19.04 15.37 10.75
C ASP A 157 17.77 14.51 10.83
N CYS A 158 16.65 15.11 10.44
CA CYS A 158 15.34 14.47 10.38
C CYS A 158 15.04 13.99 8.95
N PRO A 159 14.18 12.95 8.80
CA PRO A 159 13.76 12.52 7.48
C PRO A 159 13.09 13.66 6.71
N ARG A 160 13.10 13.55 5.38
CA ARG A 160 12.28 14.43 4.54
C ARG A 160 10.82 13.98 4.59
N GLY A 161 9.91 14.95 4.65
CA GLY A 161 8.48 14.70 4.65
C GLY A 161 7.73 15.82 3.96
N THR A 162 6.48 15.53 3.63
CA THR A 162 5.59 16.35 2.81
C THR A 162 4.33 16.71 3.59
N PHE A 163 3.63 17.76 3.14
CA PHE A 163 2.32 18.07 3.67
C PHE A 163 1.27 17.23 2.96
N VAL A 164 0.50 16.49 3.75
CA VAL A 164 -0.61 15.69 3.22
C VAL A 164 -1.77 16.63 2.93
N PRO A 165 -2.40 16.55 1.75
CA PRO A 165 -3.60 17.31 1.45
C PRO A 165 -4.75 16.98 2.41
N ASN A 166 -5.68 17.92 2.60
CA ASN A 166 -6.80 17.71 3.54
C ASN A 166 -7.78 16.63 3.07
N SER A 167 -7.81 16.34 1.77
CA SER A 167 -8.74 15.37 1.18
C SER A 167 -8.12 14.67 -0.04
N SER A 168 -8.49 13.40 -0.24
CA SER A 168 -8.17 12.67 -1.48
C SER A 168 -8.87 13.22 -2.74
N LYS A 169 -9.93 14.03 -2.58
CA LYS A 169 -10.60 14.74 -3.69
C LYS A 169 -10.06 16.14 -3.97
N SER A 170 -9.06 16.60 -3.21
CA SER A 170 -8.42 17.89 -3.46
C SER A 170 -7.65 17.87 -4.78
N GLU A 171 -7.49 19.02 -5.42
CA GLU A 171 -6.74 19.16 -6.68
C GLU A 171 -5.30 18.65 -6.49
N GLU A 172 -4.68 18.95 -5.35
CA GLU A 172 -3.33 18.48 -5.00
C GLU A 172 -3.25 16.95 -4.94
N SER A 173 -4.26 16.28 -4.39
CA SER A 173 -4.32 14.82 -4.35
C SER A 173 -4.51 14.21 -5.74
N ILE A 174 -5.36 14.81 -6.58
CA ILE A 174 -5.58 14.35 -7.95
C ILE A 174 -4.32 14.53 -8.78
N ASP A 175 -3.65 15.67 -8.67
CA ASP A 175 -2.39 15.94 -9.37
C ASP A 175 -1.26 15.02 -8.90
N GLN A 176 -1.23 14.68 -7.62
CA GLN A 176 -0.28 13.69 -7.10
C GLN A 176 -0.51 12.30 -7.72
N VAL A 177 -1.77 11.87 -7.86
CA VAL A 177 -2.10 10.59 -8.52
C VAL A 177 -1.76 10.65 -10.02
N ARG A 178 -2.02 11.76 -10.70
CA ARG A 178 -1.59 11.97 -12.11
C ARG A 178 -0.07 11.89 -12.23
N TYR A 179 0.67 12.51 -11.33
CA TYR A 179 2.14 12.43 -11.29
C TYR A 179 2.61 10.99 -11.12
N TRP A 180 2.05 10.23 -10.19
CA TRP A 180 2.40 8.82 -10.01
C TRP A 180 2.06 7.97 -11.23
N LEU A 181 0.90 8.18 -11.85
CA LEU A 181 0.51 7.52 -13.10
C LEU A 181 1.50 7.80 -14.25
N MET A 182 1.99 9.04 -14.35
CA MET A 182 2.95 9.43 -15.40
C MET A 182 4.37 8.89 -15.17
N ASN A 183 4.78 8.68 -13.91
CA ASN A 183 6.14 8.26 -13.57
C ASN A 183 6.28 6.76 -13.32
N CYS A 184 5.18 6.03 -13.15
CA CYS A 184 5.18 4.58 -13.01
C CYS A 184 5.53 3.89 -14.34
N ARG A 185 6.48 2.95 -14.32
CA ARG A 185 6.89 2.21 -15.54
C ARG A 185 6.23 0.84 -15.66
N CYS A 186 5.38 0.45 -14.72
CA CYS A 186 4.62 -0.79 -14.82
C CYS A 186 3.70 -0.73 -16.05
N SER A 187 3.98 -1.61 -17.01
CA SER A 187 3.29 -1.68 -18.30
C SER A 187 1.79 -1.95 -18.14
N SER A 188 0.98 -0.91 -18.16
CA SER A 188 -0.36 -0.97 -18.72
C SER A 188 -0.58 0.28 -19.56
N GLY A 189 -0.65 0.06 -20.87
CA GLY A 189 -0.78 1.09 -21.88
C GLY A 189 -1.97 2.01 -21.63
N HIS A 190 -2.03 3.12 -22.36
CA HIS A 190 -3.15 4.04 -22.30
C HIS A 190 -4.50 3.38 -22.61
N THR A 191 -4.56 2.20 -23.20
CA THR A 191 -5.80 1.48 -23.50
C THR A 191 -5.59 -0.02 -23.45
N SER A 192 -6.55 -0.75 -22.86
CA SER A 192 -6.56 -2.21 -22.80
C SER A 192 -7.91 -2.76 -23.26
N LEU A 193 -7.98 -4.07 -23.52
CA LEU A 193 -9.25 -4.74 -23.74
C LEU A 193 -10.15 -4.53 -22.51
N LEU A 194 -11.36 -4.02 -22.73
CA LEU A 194 -12.33 -3.83 -21.66
C LEU A 194 -12.87 -5.19 -21.18
N PRO A 195 -13.19 -5.33 -19.88
CA PRO A 195 -13.97 -6.45 -19.37
C PRO A 195 -15.27 -6.64 -20.15
N ASN A 196 -15.87 -7.84 -20.09
CA ASN A 196 -17.15 -8.14 -20.75
C ASN A 196 -18.19 -7.03 -20.51
N ARG A 197 -18.28 -6.57 -19.25
CA ARG A 197 -19.12 -5.44 -18.86
C ARG A 197 -18.33 -4.40 -18.10
N VAL A 198 -18.65 -3.13 -18.37
CA VAL A 198 -18.10 -1.97 -17.66
C VAL A 198 -19.21 -0.98 -17.35
N ILE A 199 -18.98 -0.13 -16.37
CA ILE A 199 -19.82 1.01 -16.07
C ILE A 199 -19.25 2.21 -16.82
N ASP A 200 -20.03 2.77 -17.73
CA ASP A 200 -19.75 4.03 -18.41
C ASP A 200 -20.12 5.20 -17.51
N ILE A 201 -19.11 5.99 -17.14
CA ILE A 201 -19.22 7.11 -16.18
C ILE A 201 -19.00 8.46 -16.85
N ARG A 202 -19.01 8.53 -18.18
CA ARG A 202 -18.82 9.80 -18.91
C ARG A 202 -20.01 10.77 -18.73
N ASP A 203 -21.19 10.25 -18.45
CA ASP A 203 -22.35 11.05 -18.04
C ASP A 203 -22.47 11.02 -16.50
N HIS A 204 -22.32 12.19 -15.88
CA HIS A 204 -22.35 12.35 -14.43
C HIS A 204 -23.76 12.20 -13.83
N ALA A 205 -24.82 12.41 -14.62
CA ALA A 205 -26.20 12.31 -14.11
C ALA A 205 -26.70 10.85 -14.10
N SER A 206 -26.25 10.04 -15.06
CA SER A 206 -26.68 8.66 -15.26
C SER A 206 -25.50 7.80 -15.72
N ILE A 207 -24.98 7.00 -14.81
CA ILE A 207 -23.94 6.01 -15.14
C ILE A 207 -24.61 4.76 -15.71
N ARG A 208 -23.99 4.06 -16.65
CA ARG A 208 -24.66 2.97 -17.38
C ARG A 208 -23.82 1.71 -17.41
N LEU A 209 -24.45 0.57 -17.16
CA LEU A 209 -23.82 -0.73 -17.44
C LEU A 209 -23.76 -0.94 -18.95
N ARG A 210 -22.60 -1.29 -19.49
CA ARG A 210 -22.36 -1.49 -20.91
C ARG A 210 -21.68 -2.83 -21.14
N GLU A 211 -22.22 -3.59 -22.10
CA GLU A 211 -21.49 -4.69 -22.73
C GLU A 211 -20.37 -4.10 -23.60
N SER A 212 -19.13 -4.45 -23.30
CA SER A 212 -17.97 -3.92 -24.03
C SER A 212 -17.84 -4.51 -25.43
N ARG A 213 -18.29 -5.76 -25.63
CA ARG A 213 -18.20 -6.50 -26.91
C ARG A 213 -16.78 -6.47 -27.52
N GLY A 214 -15.75 -6.54 -26.67
CA GLY A 214 -14.34 -6.55 -27.09
C GLY A 214 -13.76 -5.18 -27.44
N LEU A 215 -14.40 -4.08 -27.01
CA LEU A 215 -13.84 -2.74 -27.15
C LEU A 215 -12.58 -2.55 -26.31
N TYR A 216 -11.75 -1.59 -26.72
CA TYR A 216 -10.55 -1.15 -26.00
C TYR A 216 -10.78 0.21 -25.35
N GLY A 217 -10.23 0.44 -24.18
CA GLY A 217 -10.32 1.71 -23.48
C GLY A 217 -9.57 1.76 -22.15
N ARG A 218 -9.63 2.91 -21.48
CA ARG A 218 -9.19 3.05 -20.09
C ARG A 218 -10.33 2.72 -19.16
N TYR A 219 -10.09 1.83 -18.22
CA TYR A 219 -11.01 1.59 -17.12
C TYR A 219 -10.25 1.45 -15.82
N ALA A 220 -10.90 1.77 -14.71
CA ALA A 220 -10.40 1.46 -13.39
C ALA A 220 -11.23 0.36 -12.73
N CYS A 221 -10.58 -0.47 -11.91
CA CYS A 221 -11.26 -1.41 -11.03
C CYS A 221 -11.53 -0.77 -9.66
N LEU A 222 -12.44 -1.37 -8.90
CA LEU A 222 -12.68 -1.05 -7.50
C LEU A 222 -12.58 -2.30 -6.62
N SER A 223 -11.55 -2.34 -5.78
CA SER A 223 -11.47 -3.26 -4.65
C SER A 223 -12.17 -2.65 -3.44
N HIS A 224 -13.24 -3.28 -2.95
CA HIS A 224 -14.02 -2.76 -1.82
C HIS A 224 -14.62 -3.86 -0.92
N CYS A 225 -14.93 -3.49 0.32
CA CYS A 225 -15.70 -4.34 1.22
C CYS A 225 -17.19 -4.23 0.90
N TRP A 226 -17.84 -5.37 0.66
CA TRP A 226 -19.28 -5.42 0.42
C TRP A 226 -20.12 -5.17 1.68
N GLY A 227 -19.51 -5.25 2.88
CA GLY A 227 -20.21 -5.18 4.17
C GLY A 227 -20.99 -6.46 4.51
N GLN A 228 -21.88 -6.39 5.51
CA GLN A 228 -22.77 -7.51 5.83
C GLN A 228 -23.90 -7.60 4.79
N LEU A 229 -23.82 -8.63 3.94
CA LEU A 229 -24.70 -8.95 2.80
C LEU A 229 -26.22 -8.95 3.07
N GLN A 230 -26.66 -8.93 4.34
CA GLN A 230 -28.08 -9.10 4.70
C GLN A 230 -28.72 -7.89 5.39
N ALA A 231 -27.97 -6.85 5.78
CA ALA A 231 -28.53 -5.74 6.56
C ALA A 231 -28.67 -4.41 5.80
N ASN A 232 -27.71 -4.08 4.91
CA ASN A 232 -27.62 -2.71 4.36
C ASN A 232 -27.81 -2.59 2.83
N GLY A 233 -27.94 -3.70 2.10
CA GLY A 233 -28.33 -3.70 0.68
C GLY A 233 -27.39 -2.90 -0.23
N THR A 234 -26.16 -3.38 -0.44
CA THR A 234 -25.27 -2.85 -1.48
C THR A 234 -25.96 -2.92 -2.83
N LEU A 235 -25.92 -1.83 -3.60
CA LEU A 235 -26.48 -1.80 -4.95
C LEU A 235 -25.75 -2.83 -5.83
N VAL A 236 -26.51 -3.78 -6.38
CA VAL A 236 -25.99 -4.84 -7.23
C VAL A 236 -26.76 -4.96 -8.54
N THR A 237 -26.09 -5.45 -9.58
CA THR A 237 -26.77 -5.91 -10.79
C THR A 237 -27.24 -7.35 -10.58
N SER A 238 -28.54 -7.60 -10.75
CA SER A 238 -29.14 -8.93 -10.77
C SER A 238 -29.82 -9.15 -12.11
N ARG A 239 -30.30 -10.37 -12.39
CA ARG A 239 -31.10 -10.64 -13.59
C ARG A 239 -32.31 -9.70 -13.74
N VAL A 240 -32.89 -9.26 -12.62
CA VAL A 240 -34.05 -8.35 -12.61
C VAL A 240 -33.65 -6.90 -12.92
N SER A 241 -32.53 -6.43 -12.36
CA SER A 241 -32.07 -5.04 -12.55
C SER A 241 -31.19 -4.83 -13.78
N TYR A 242 -30.69 -5.89 -14.42
CA TYR A 242 -29.76 -5.82 -15.56
C TYR A 242 -30.27 -4.92 -16.69
N ASN A 243 -31.48 -5.17 -17.22
CA ASN A 243 -32.00 -4.37 -18.35
C ASN A 243 -32.14 -2.89 -17.97
N ALA A 244 -32.62 -2.59 -16.75
CA ALA A 244 -32.71 -1.21 -16.27
C ALA A 244 -31.34 -0.54 -16.15
N HIS A 245 -30.32 -1.25 -15.62
CA HIS A 245 -28.95 -0.73 -15.52
C HIS A 245 -28.31 -0.45 -16.90
N VAL A 246 -28.70 -1.19 -17.95
CA VAL A 246 -28.20 -1.04 -19.31
C VAL A 246 -28.95 0.05 -20.10
N GLU A 247 -30.29 0.03 -20.07
CA GLU A 247 -31.16 0.87 -20.90
C GLU A 247 -31.42 2.24 -20.26
N ASP A 248 -31.83 2.25 -18.99
CA ASP A 248 -32.18 3.48 -18.25
C ASP A 248 -30.95 4.10 -17.56
N GLY A 249 -29.99 3.25 -17.19
CA GLY A 249 -28.85 3.61 -16.37
C GLY A 249 -29.17 3.66 -14.87
N ILE A 250 -28.14 3.95 -14.09
CA ILE A 250 -28.18 4.06 -12.64
C ILE A 250 -27.99 5.54 -12.30
N ARG A 251 -28.95 6.10 -11.56
CA ARG A 251 -28.82 7.50 -11.10
C ARG A 251 -27.62 7.61 -10.19
N PHE A 252 -26.77 8.62 -10.41
CA PHE A 252 -25.59 8.82 -9.58
C PHE A 252 -25.93 8.91 -8.08
N ALA A 253 -27.00 9.64 -7.75
CA ALA A 253 -27.45 9.80 -6.37
C ALA A 253 -27.98 8.52 -5.70
N SER A 254 -28.32 7.47 -6.46
CA SER A 254 -28.74 6.18 -5.90
C SER A 254 -27.57 5.22 -5.64
N LEU A 255 -26.36 5.59 -6.07
CA LEU A 255 -25.18 4.78 -5.78
C LEU A 255 -24.84 4.84 -4.30
N PRO A 256 -24.31 3.75 -3.72
CA PRO A 256 -23.65 3.80 -2.42
C PRO A 256 -22.57 4.89 -2.39
N LYS A 257 -22.35 5.52 -1.24
CA LYS A 257 -21.45 6.69 -1.15
C LYS A 257 -20.03 6.37 -1.64
N LEU A 258 -19.53 5.18 -1.35
CA LEU A 258 -18.23 4.71 -1.82
C LEU A 258 -18.16 4.70 -3.36
N PHE A 259 -19.21 4.22 -4.03
CA PHE A 259 -19.26 4.18 -5.49
C PHE A 259 -19.34 5.58 -6.08
N GLN A 260 -20.09 6.49 -5.47
CA GLN A 260 -20.11 7.91 -5.87
C GLN A 260 -18.71 8.53 -5.79
N ASP A 261 -18.02 8.28 -4.68
CA ASP A 261 -16.67 8.82 -4.47
C ASP A 261 -15.68 8.31 -5.52
N VAL A 262 -15.75 7.02 -5.86
CA VAL A 262 -14.89 6.41 -6.89
C VAL A 262 -15.23 6.93 -8.28
N VAL A 263 -16.51 7.14 -8.60
CA VAL A 263 -16.92 7.76 -9.87
C VAL A 263 -16.34 9.16 -10.02
N GLU A 264 -16.46 10.01 -8.98
CA GLU A 264 -15.92 11.36 -9.00
C GLU A 264 -14.38 11.37 -9.13
N LEU A 265 -13.69 10.50 -8.39
CA LEU A 265 -12.23 10.35 -8.49
C LEU A 265 -11.80 9.87 -9.88
N ALA A 266 -12.50 8.90 -10.46
CA ALA A 266 -12.21 8.38 -11.80
C ALA A 266 -12.44 9.43 -12.89
N GLN A 267 -13.52 10.21 -12.79
CA GLN A 267 -13.79 11.34 -13.68
C GLN A 267 -12.71 12.41 -13.56
N ALA A 268 -12.28 12.75 -12.34
CA ALA A 268 -11.18 13.70 -12.12
C ALA A 268 -9.85 13.21 -12.72
N LEU A 269 -9.66 11.91 -12.90
CA LEU A 269 -8.48 11.30 -13.54
C LEU A 269 -8.69 10.98 -15.03
N ASP A 270 -9.76 11.47 -15.65
CA ASP A 270 -10.13 11.23 -17.06
C ASP A 270 -10.28 9.74 -17.42
N ILE A 271 -10.77 8.94 -16.47
CA ILE A 271 -11.04 7.51 -16.65
C ILE A 271 -12.53 7.32 -17.00
N PRO A 272 -12.87 6.88 -18.23
CA PRO A 272 -14.26 6.86 -18.71
C PRO A 272 -15.07 5.65 -18.23
N TYR A 273 -14.41 4.59 -17.77
CA TYR A 273 -15.05 3.32 -17.42
C TYR A 273 -14.62 2.83 -16.04
N LEU A 274 -15.56 2.22 -15.32
CA LEU A 274 -15.29 1.50 -14.08
C LEU A 274 -15.65 0.02 -14.22
N TRP A 275 -14.94 -0.83 -13.49
CA TRP A 275 -15.33 -2.19 -13.22
C TRP A 275 -15.51 -2.37 -11.71
N ILE A 276 -16.73 -2.69 -11.31
CA ILE A 276 -17.11 -2.96 -9.92
C ILE A 276 -17.82 -4.31 -9.95
N ASP A 277 -17.27 -5.33 -9.28
CA ASP A 277 -17.79 -6.70 -9.24
C ASP A 277 -19.30 -6.76 -8.92
N ALA A 278 -19.76 -5.98 -7.94
CA ALA A 278 -21.16 -5.86 -7.54
C ALA A 278 -22.10 -5.44 -8.68
N LEU A 279 -21.60 -4.70 -9.67
CA LEU A 279 -22.39 -4.13 -10.78
C LEU A 279 -22.07 -4.78 -12.14
N CYS A 280 -20.85 -5.25 -12.35
CA CYS A 280 -20.38 -5.83 -13.61
C CYS A 280 -20.55 -7.35 -13.67
N ILE A 281 -20.79 -8.00 -12.54
CA ILE A 281 -21.17 -9.42 -12.45
C ILE A 281 -22.65 -9.49 -12.08
N ILE A 282 -23.41 -10.35 -12.75
CA ILE A 282 -24.83 -10.56 -12.48
C ILE A 282 -24.96 -11.39 -11.20
N GLN A 283 -25.35 -10.74 -10.11
CA GLN A 283 -25.48 -11.36 -8.80
C GLN A 283 -26.67 -12.33 -8.75
N GLY A 284 -26.45 -13.47 -8.09
CA GLY A 284 -27.41 -14.58 -8.03
C GLY A 284 -27.42 -15.48 -9.27
N ASP A 285 -26.46 -15.29 -10.19
CA ASP A 285 -26.32 -16.08 -11.41
C ASP A 285 -25.01 -16.88 -11.39
N GLU A 286 -25.08 -18.18 -11.15
CA GLU A 286 -23.87 -19.02 -11.01
C GLU A 286 -23.09 -19.19 -12.32
N ASP A 287 -23.76 -19.14 -13.47
CA ASP A 287 -23.11 -19.29 -14.77
C ASP A 287 -22.34 -18.02 -15.11
N ASP A 288 -22.97 -16.85 -14.92
CA ASP A 288 -22.33 -15.55 -15.10
C ASP A 288 -21.16 -15.35 -14.12
N TRP A 289 -21.35 -15.69 -12.84
CA TRP A 289 -20.28 -15.65 -11.85
C TRP A 289 -19.09 -16.52 -12.24
N ARG A 290 -19.34 -17.74 -12.75
CA ARG A 290 -18.28 -18.66 -13.17
C ARG A 290 -17.49 -18.12 -14.36
N GLU A 291 -18.17 -17.49 -15.32
CA GLU A 291 -17.52 -16.87 -16.47
C GLU A 291 -16.68 -15.65 -16.05
N GLU A 292 -17.26 -14.74 -15.28
CA GLU A 292 -16.60 -13.49 -14.88
C GLU A 292 -15.47 -13.72 -13.88
N SER A 293 -15.65 -14.60 -12.88
CA SER A 293 -14.60 -14.94 -11.91
C SER A 293 -13.38 -15.57 -12.57
N ALA A 294 -13.56 -16.37 -13.63
CA ALA A 294 -12.47 -16.94 -14.41
C ALA A 294 -11.67 -15.87 -15.19
N LYS A 295 -12.31 -14.74 -15.52
CA LYS A 295 -11.72 -13.59 -16.23
C LYS A 295 -11.17 -12.52 -15.28
N MET A 296 -11.46 -12.61 -13.97
CA MET A 296 -11.06 -11.60 -12.98
C MET A 296 -9.56 -11.30 -13.00
N LYS A 297 -8.73 -12.32 -13.27
CA LYS A 297 -7.29 -12.14 -13.53
C LYS A 297 -7.02 -11.05 -14.55
N ASP A 298 -7.63 -11.20 -15.73
CA ASP A 298 -7.40 -10.35 -16.89
C ASP A 298 -8.04 -8.98 -16.68
N VAL A 299 -9.18 -8.92 -15.96
CA VAL A 299 -9.83 -7.66 -15.55
C VAL A 299 -8.92 -6.80 -14.69
N TYR A 300 -8.30 -7.34 -13.63
CA TYR A 300 -7.40 -6.54 -12.81
C TYR A 300 -6.07 -6.26 -13.51
N ARG A 301 -5.48 -7.27 -14.16
CA ARG A 301 -4.21 -7.15 -14.90
C ARG A 301 -4.24 -6.07 -15.99
N ASN A 302 -5.36 -5.95 -16.71
CA ASN A 302 -5.49 -5.00 -17.82
C ASN A 302 -6.00 -3.61 -17.41
N SER A 303 -6.35 -3.43 -16.13
CA SER A 303 -6.87 -2.16 -15.62
C SER A 303 -5.85 -1.03 -15.76
N TYR A 304 -6.35 0.17 -16.04
CA TYR A 304 -5.50 1.38 -16.04
C TYR A 304 -5.08 1.72 -14.61
N LEU A 305 -6.00 1.57 -13.65
CA LEU A 305 -5.80 1.82 -12.23
C LEU A 305 -6.77 0.95 -11.42
N ASN A 306 -6.37 0.48 -10.24
CA ASN A 306 -7.29 -0.06 -9.26
C ASN A 306 -7.47 0.92 -8.10
N PHE A 307 -8.70 1.32 -7.80
CA PHE A 307 -9.02 2.02 -6.56
C PHE A 307 -9.24 0.99 -5.46
N ALA A 308 -8.42 1.02 -4.42
CA ALA A 308 -8.60 0.20 -3.24
C ALA A 308 -9.19 1.05 -2.11
N ALA A 309 -10.45 0.80 -1.74
CA ALA A 309 -11.10 1.47 -0.62
C ALA A 309 -10.60 0.92 0.75
N THR A 310 -9.30 1.07 1.00
CA THR A 310 -8.55 0.36 2.04
C THR A 310 -9.13 0.51 3.44
N SER A 311 -9.60 1.71 3.81
CA SER A 311 -10.18 2.00 5.13
C SER A 311 -11.70 1.79 5.22
N ALA A 312 -12.37 1.48 4.11
CA ALA A 312 -13.83 1.37 4.10
C ALA A 312 -14.29 -0.05 4.49
N LYS A 313 -15.18 -0.13 5.49
CA LYS A 313 -15.74 -1.40 5.99
C LYS A 313 -16.89 -1.93 5.13
N ASP A 314 -17.55 -1.04 4.39
CA ASP A 314 -18.66 -1.34 3.49
C ASP A 314 -18.74 -0.31 2.36
N SER A 315 -19.76 -0.42 1.50
CA SER A 315 -19.99 0.46 0.35
C SER A 315 -20.76 1.76 0.68
N HIS A 316 -21.34 1.88 1.87
CA HIS A 316 -22.23 2.99 2.23
C HIS A 316 -21.48 4.17 2.88
N GLY A 317 -20.32 3.90 3.48
CA GLY A 317 -19.39 4.93 3.93
C GLY A 317 -18.66 5.62 2.77
N SER A 318 -18.11 6.81 3.04
CA SER A 318 -17.20 7.46 2.10
C SER A 318 -15.83 6.77 2.12
N CYS A 319 -15.21 6.62 0.96
CA CYS A 319 -13.81 6.19 0.84
C CYS A 319 -12.84 7.37 0.68
N VAL A 320 -13.34 8.61 0.74
CA VAL A 320 -12.50 9.80 0.63
C VAL A 320 -11.66 9.95 1.90
N SER A 321 -10.34 9.84 1.76
CA SER A 321 -9.39 10.23 2.81
C SER A 321 -9.65 11.65 3.30
N GLN A 322 -9.70 11.84 4.61
CA GLN A 322 -9.85 13.14 5.26
C GLN A 322 -8.79 13.29 6.36
N LEU A 323 -7.90 14.26 6.19
CA LEU A 323 -6.78 14.46 7.11
C LEU A 323 -7.26 15.12 8.41
N LEU A 324 -7.19 14.36 9.51
CA LEU A 324 -7.53 14.89 10.82
C LEU A 324 -6.48 15.90 11.33
N PRO A 325 -6.88 16.86 12.18
CA PRO A 325 -6.00 17.94 12.63
C PRO A 325 -4.66 17.49 13.25
N HIS A 326 -4.63 16.36 13.97
CA HIS A 326 -3.42 15.86 14.63
C HIS A 326 -2.41 15.19 13.66
N PHE A 327 -2.85 14.82 12.46
CA PHE A 327 -1.97 14.35 11.39
C PHE A 327 -1.45 15.50 10.50
N LYS A 328 -1.91 16.73 10.73
CA LYS A 328 -1.39 17.89 9.99
C LYS A 328 0.00 18.24 10.46
N ALA A 329 0.87 18.55 9.50
CA ALA A 329 2.20 19.04 9.76
C ALA A 329 2.15 20.39 10.49
N GLN A 330 2.97 20.53 11.52
CA GLN A 330 3.11 21.75 12.30
C GLN A 330 4.57 22.15 12.35
N TYR A 331 4.85 23.43 12.08
CA TYR A 331 6.19 23.97 12.20
C TYR A 331 6.58 24.13 13.67
N ILE A 332 7.74 23.60 14.04
CA ILE A 332 8.25 23.67 15.41
C ILE A 332 9.30 24.77 15.56
N SER A 333 10.46 24.59 14.94
CA SER A 333 11.55 25.57 14.86
C SER A 333 12.66 25.07 13.94
N ASN A 334 13.50 25.99 13.44
CA ASN A 334 14.74 25.67 12.73
C ASN A 334 14.59 24.65 11.59
N GLY A 335 13.56 24.83 10.74
CA GLY A 335 13.29 23.94 9.60
C GLY A 335 12.74 22.55 9.98
N VAL A 336 12.34 22.35 11.24
CA VAL A 336 11.76 21.11 11.73
C VAL A 336 10.25 21.23 11.85
N TYR A 337 9.56 20.24 11.30
CA TYR A 337 8.13 20.04 11.40
C TYR A 337 7.84 18.79 12.23
N CYS A 338 6.65 18.71 12.81
CA CYS A 338 6.14 17.51 13.42
C CYS A 338 4.70 17.22 12.99
N ARG A 339 4.29 15.97 13.14
CA ARG A 339 2.89 15.54 13.15
C ARG A 339 2.75 14.24 13.92
N GLN A 340 1.52 13.85 14.27
CA GLN A 340 1.27 12.46 14.60
C GLN A 340 1.55 11.61 13.35
N ARG A 341 2.29 10.51 13.50
CA ARG A 341 2.61 9.61 12.40
C ARG A 341 1.34 9.00 11.84
N ILE A 342 1.18 9.08 10.52
CA ILE A 342 0.03 8.47 9.84
C ILE A 342 0.24 6.95 9.82
N PRO A 343 -0.76 6.15 10.23
CA PRO A 343 -0.66 4.68 10.17
C PRO A 343 -0.60 4.20 8.72
N HIS A 344 0.33 3.29 8.44
CA HIS A 344 0.54 2.66 7.14
C HIS A 344 0.26 1.18 7.24
N PHE A 345 -0.32 0.55 6.22
CA PHE A 345 -0.59 -0.89 6.25
C PHE A 345 0.69 -1.71 6.02
N GLU A 346 1.67 -1.11 5.34
CA GLU A 346 3.05 -1.55 5.12
C GLU A 346 3.80 -1.94 6.38
N ASP A 347 3.49 -1.27 7.49
CA ASP A 347 4.09 -1.51 8.79
C ASP A 347 3.83 -2.94 9.31
N SER A 348 2.81 -3.64 8.79
CA SER A 348 2.44 -4.99 9.21
C SER A 348 3.27 -6.11 8.58
N TYR A 349 3.74 -5.91 7.34
CA TYR A 349 4.41 -6.96 6.54
C TYR A 349 5.89 -6.69 6.29
N ASN A 350 6.34 -5.43 6.33
CA ASN A 350 7.74 -5.10 6.10
C ASN A 350 8.59 -5.34 7.36
N THR A 351 9.39 -6.41 7.38
CA THR A 351 10.22 -6.81 8.52
C THR A 351 11.24 -5.74 8.95
N SER A 352 11.73 -4.92 8.01
CA SER A 352 12.66 -3.82 8.28
C SER A 352 12.01 -2.61 8.97
N ILE A 353 10.69 -2.49 8.85
CA ILE A 353 9.84 -1.44 9.43
C ILE A 353 9.14 -1.94 10.71
N ALA A 354 8.71 -3.20 10.73
CA ALA A 354 8.06 -3.85 11.86
C ALA A 354 8.95 -3.96 13.11
N THR A 355 10.27 -3.85 12.96
CA THR A 355 11.22 -3.73 14.09
C THR A 355 11.33 -2.30 14.63
N ARG A 356 10.95 -1.29 13.84
CA ARG A 356 11.00 0.14 14.20
C ARG A 356 9.67 0.66 14.74
N TYR A 357 8.54 0.17 14.24
CA TYR A 357 7.21 0.65 14.67
C TYR A 357 6.34 -0.51 15.17
N PRO A 358 5.42 -0.26 16.13
CA PRO A 358 4.36 -1.17 16.46
C PRO A 358 3.58 -1.51 15.19
N LYS A 359 3.16 -2.77 15.08
CA LYS A 359 2.23 -3.17 14.03
C LYS A 359 0.97 -2.32 14.13
N PRO A 360 0.49 -1.76 13.01
CA PRO A 360 -0.73 -0.98 12.99
C PRO A 360 -1.90 -1.88 13.34
N ASP A 361 -2.93 -1.29 13.92
CA ASP A 361 -4.22 -1.94 14.07
C ASP A 361 -4.82 -2.18 12.67
N LEU A 362 -4.76 -3.44 12.22
CA LEU A 362 -5.26 -3.85 10.90
C LEU A 362 -6.76 -3.62 10.73
N SER A 363 -7.52 -3.45 11.82
CA SER A 363 -8.94 -3.08 11.75
C SER A 363 -9.18 -1.71 11.08
N ARG A 364 -8.12 -0.89 10.95
CA ARG A 364 -8.10 0.36 10.18
C ARG A 364 -8.05 0.14 8.67
N PHE A 365 -7.66 -1.05 8.23
CA PHE A 365 -7.47 -1.43 6.84
C PHE A 365 -8.26 -2.71 6.49
N PRO A 366 -9.59 -2.72 6.72
CA PRO A 366 -10.42 -3.93 6.56
C PRO A 366 -10.35 -4.58 5.18
N LEU A 367 -10.02 -3.81 4.13
CA LEU A 367 -9.96 -4.32 2.77
C LEU A 367 -8.82 -5.34 2.58
N ILE A 368 -7.62 -5.04 3.10
CA ILE A 368 -6.43 -5.87 2.87
C ILE A 368 -6.45 -7.18 3.65
N GLU A 369 -7.35 -7.32 4.62
CA GLU A 369 -7.59 -8.56 5.34
C GLU A 369 -8.43 -9.56 4.52
N ARG A 370 -8.96 -9.18 3.35
CA ARG A 370 -9.82 -10.05 2.52
C ARG A 370 -9.02 -10.87 1.53
N GLY A 371 -9.28 -12.17 1.48
CA GLY A 371 -8.57 -13.09 0.57
C GLY A 371 -8.73 -12.76 -0.92
N TRP A 372 -9.92 -12.38 -1.38
CA TRP A 372 -10.14 -11.97 -2.78
C TRP A 372 -9.31 -10.73 -3.15
N VAL A 373 -9.18 -9.76 -2.23
CA VAL A 373 -8.42 -8.52 -2.46
C VAL A 373 -6.93 -8.80 -2.69
N TYR A 374 -6.38 -9.89 -2.14
CA TYR A 374 -4.98 -10.24 -2.33
C TYR A 374 -4.62 -10.41 -3.81
N GLN A 375 -5.43 -11.13 -4.59
CA GLN A 375 -5.19 -11.25 -6.03
C GLN A 375 -5.47 -9.94 -6.76
N GLU A 376 -6.52 -9.20 -6.38
CA GLU A 376 -6.89 -7.92 -6.99
C GLU A 376 -5.72 -6.92 -6.90
N ARG A 377 -5.13 -6.82 -5.71
CA ARG A 377 -3.96 -5.99 -5.42
C ARG A 377 -2.77 -6.44 -6.25
N LEU A 378 -2.40 -7.72 -6.23
CA LEU A 378 -1.17 -8.18 -6.89
C LEU A 378 -1.25 -8.18 -8.41
N LEU A 379 -2.42 -8.45 -8.98
CA LEU A 379 -2.63 -8.49 -10.42
C LEU A 379 -2.76 -7.10 -11.04
N ALA A 380 -3.37 -6.13 -10.36
CA ALA A 380 -3.50 -4.78 -10.87
C ALA A 380 -2.12 -4.11 -11.04
N PRO A 381 -1.77 -3.54 -12.20
CA PRO A 381 -0.45 -2.92 -12.38
C PRO A 381 -0.20 -1.74 -11.43
N ARG A 382 -1.26 -1.01 -11.10
CA ARG A 382 -1.25 0.23 -10.33
C ARG A 382 -2.44 0.25 -9.37
N VAL A 383 -2.20 0.56 -8.11
CA VAL A 383 -3.23 0.61 -7.07
C VAL A 383 -3.13 1.95 -6.34
N VAL A 384 -4.28 2.61 -6.18
CA VAL A 384 -4.44 3.78 -5.31
C VAL A 384 -5.23 3.33 -4.10
N HIS A 385 -4.55 3.24 -2.96
CA HIS A 385 -5.15 2.94 -1.67
C HIS A 385 -5.73 4.21 -1.07
N LEU A 386 -7.05 4.24 -0.99
CA LEU A 386 -7.82 5.25 -0.28
C LEU A 386 -7.86 4.85 1.21
N THR A 387 -6.91 5.38 1.98
CA THR A 387 -6.87 5.18 3.44
C THR A 387 -7.64 6.30 4.15
N ALA A 388 -7.77 6.21 5.48
CA ALA A 388 -8.55 7.20 6.23
C ALA A 388 -7.96 8.61 6.18
N GLN A 389 -6.62 8.75 6.16
CA GLN A 389 -5.93 10.03 6.33
C GLN A 389 -5.26 10.54 5.06
N GLU A 390 -4.79 9.62 4.20
CA GLU A 390 -4.06 9.95 2.99
C GLU A 390 -4.28 8.91 1.88
N ILE A 391 -3.79 9.22 0.69
CA ILE A 391 -3.67 8.26 -0.40
C ILE A 391 -2.29 7.59 -0.35
N VAL A 392 -2.27 6.28 -0.62
CA VAL A 392 -1.03 5.53 -0.84
C VAL A 392 -1.04 4.95 -2.24
N TRP A 393 0.05 5.15 -2.98
CA TRP A 393 0.29 4.56 -4.29
C TRP A 393 1.05 3.26 -4.15
N GLU A 394 0.64 2.26 -4.91
CA GLU A 394 1.33 0.99 -4.97
C GLU A 394 1.41 0.48 -6.42
N CYS A 395 2.60 0.08 -6.86
CA CYS A 395 2.83 -0.54 -8.17
C CYS A 395 3.93 -1.62 -8.08
N GLY A 396 4.22 -2.30 -9.19
CA GLY A 396 5.26 -3.33 -9.23
C GLY A 396 6.70 -2.84 -8.95
N GLU A 397 6.93 -1.52 -8.96
CA GLU A 397 8.22 -0.91 -8.63
C GLU A 397 8.31 -0.51 -7.15
N GLY A 398 7.18 -0.38 -6.46
CA GLY A 398 7.10 -0.07 -5.04
C GLY A 398 5.91 0.77 -4.62
N THR A 399 6.00 1.20 -3.37
CA THR A 399 4.91 1.82 -2.61
C THR A 399 5.32 3.21 -2.11
N ILE A 400 4.42 4.20 -2.20
CA ILE A 400 4.68 5.57 -1.74
C ILE A 400 3.40 6.25 -1.20
N CYS A 401 3.48 6.87 -0.02
CA CYS A 401 2.39 7.65 0.61
C CYS A 401 2.50 9.15 0.25
N GLN A 402 1.41 9.91 0.38
CA GLN A 402 1.44 11.38 0.28
C GLN A 402 2.28 12.03 1.38
N CYS A 403 2.48 11.32 2.49
CA CYS A 403 3.20 11.74 3.69
C CYS A 403 4.73 11.69 3.59
N SER A 404 5.25 10.98 2.58
CA SER A 404 6.68 10.72 2.37
C SER A 404 7.21 11.56 1.23
N ASP A 405 8.52 11.82 1.29
CA ASP A 405 9.22 12.54 0.24
C ASP A 405 9.15 11.79 -1.10
N THR A 406 8.51 12.43 -2.08
CA THR A 406 8.41 11.96 -3.47
C THR A 406 9.75 11.69 -4.15
N GLN A 407 10.86 12.28 -3.65
CA GLN A 407 12.22 12.05 -4.17
C GLN A 407 12.87 10.78 -3.62
N LYS A 408 12.40 10.24 -2.49
CA LYS A 408 12.69 8.84 -2.11
C LYS A 408 11.70 7.92 -2.82
N ALA A 409 11.71 8.02 -4.14
CA ALA A 409 11.06 7.10 -5.03
C ALA A 409 11.56 5.69 -4.71
N TYR A 410 10.64 4.79 -4.37
CA TYR A 410 10.90 3.36 -4.25
C TYR A 410 11.99 3.02 -3.24
N SER A 411 11.69 3.10 -1.94
CA SER A 411 12.39 2.19 -1.05
C SER A 411 11.88 0.79 -1.37
N VAL A 412 12.46 0.15 -2.41
CA VAL A 412 12.48 -1.30 -2.55
C VAL A 412 13.08 -1.80 -1.25
N THR A 413 12.20 -2.07 -0.32
CA THR A 413 12.52 -2.66 0.96
C THR A 413 12.28 -4.12 0.74
N GLU A 414 13.30 -4.91 1.02
CA GLU A 414 13.19 -6.36 1.10
C GLU A 414 11.91 -6.71 1.88
N GLY A 415 10.98 -7.43 1.24
CA GLY A 415 9.67 -7.77 1.82
C GLY A 415 8.47 -6.89 1.42
N ASP A 416 8.56 -6.08 0.35
CA ASP A 416 7.35 -5.56 -0.31
C ASP A 416 6.75 -6.65 -1.21
N THR A 417 5.67 -7.25 -0.74
CA THR A 417 4.96 -8.36 -1.39
C THR A 417 4.66 -8.13 -2.88
N LYS A 418 4.30 -6.91 -3.28
CA LYS A 418 3.93 -6.64 -4.67
C LYS A 418 5.15 -6.46 -5.55
N VAL A 419 6.18 -5.80 -5.04
CA VAL A 419 7.47 -5.67 -5.73
C VAL A 419 8.11 -7.05 -5.89
N ASP A 420 8.15 -7.84 -4.83
CA ASP A 420 8.70 -9.21 -4.86
C ASP A 420 7.95 -10.09 -5.87
N HIS A 421 6.62 -9.90 -6.00
CA HIS A 421 5.82 -10.55 -7.05
C HIS A 421 6.21 -10.09 -8.45
N ALA A 422 6.33 -8.78 -8.69
CA ALA A 422 6.72 -8.22 -9.98
C ALA A 422 8.12 -8.67 -10.41
N ILE A 423 9.10 -8.58 -9.49
CA ILE A 423 10.47 -9.06 -9.67
C ILE A 423 10.48 -10.54 -10.03
N SER A 424 9.73 -11.37 -9.30
CA SER A 424 9.67 -12.82 -9.58
C SER A 424 9.19 -13.11 -11.01
N LEU A 425 8.23 -12.33 -11.53
CA LEU A 425 7.73 -12.46 -12.90
C LEU A 425 8.75 -12.02 -13.96
N GLU A 426 9.70 -11.15 -13.62
CA GLU A 426 10.73 -10.65 -14.53
C GLU A 426 11.96 -11.58 -14.56
N PHE A 427 12.41 -12.08 -13.40
CA PHE A 427 13.66 -12.86 -13.27
C PHE A 427 13.47 -14.39 -13.38
N GLY A 428 12.24 -14.92 -13.27
CA GLY A 428 11.92 -16.31 -13.64
C GLY A 428 11.96 -17.36 -12.51
N ASP A 429 12.12 -18.64 -12.92
CA ASP A 429 11.67 -19.85 -12.21
C ASP A 429 12.20 -20.05 -10.76
N THR A 430 13.48 -19.77 -10.49
CA THR A 430 14.08 -19.99 -9.15
C THR A 430 13.41 -19.13 -8.08
N ASP A 431 13.17 -17.85 -8.37
CA ASP A 431 12.51 -16.92 -7.46
C ASP A 431 11.00 -17.18 -7.44
N MET A 432 10.43 -17.61 -8.57
CA MET A 432 9.01 -17.99 -8.67
C MET A 432 8.61 -19.11 -7.71
N LYS A 433 9.46 -20.14 -7.53
CA LYS A 433 9.20 -21.26 -6.61
C LYS A 433 9.09 -20.79 -5.16
N LYS A 434 10.04 -19.97 -4.70
CA LYS A 434 10.02 -19.40 -3.36
C LYS A 434 8.84 -18.42 -3.21
N ARG A 435 8.62 -17.58 -4.22
CA ARG A 435 7.54 -16.59 -4.21
C ARG A 435 6.17 -17.23 -4.07
N TRP A 436 5.91 -18.36 -4.73
CA TRP A 436 4.62 -19.05 -4.60
C TRP A 436 4.35 -19.46 -3.14
N ARG A 437 5.36 -19.95 -2.43
CA ARG A 437 5.23 -20.31 -1.01
C ARG A 437 4.89 -19.08 -0.16
N THR A 438 5.62 -17.98 -0.34
CA THR A 438 5.33 -16.70 0.34
C THR A 438 3.90 -16.21 0.03
N VAL A 439 3.47 -16.31 -1.24
CA VAL A 439 2.08 -16.01 -1.65
C VAL A 439 1.09 -16.84 -0.86
N VAL A 440 1.31 -18.14 -0.73
CA VAL A 440 0.44 -19.05 0.01
C VAL A 440 0.43 -18.73 1.51
N GLU A 441 1.59 -18.44 2.12
CA GLU A 441 1.67 -18.04 3.54
C GLU A 441 0.88 -16.76 3.81
N GLU A 442 1.12 -15.72 3.02
CA GLU A 442 0.43 -14.43 3.13
C GLU A 442 -1.07 -14.60 2.91
N TYR A 443 -1.46 -15.28 1.82
CA TYR A 443 -2.87 -15.51 1.47
C TYR A 443 -3.62 -16.33 2.54
N SER A 444 -2.99 -17.37 3.09
CA SER A 444 -3.62 -18.23 4.11
C SER A 444 -3.95 -17.50 5.41
N SER A 445 -3.28 -16.36 5.66
CA SER A 445 -3.53 -15.51 6.84
C SER A 445 -4.75 -14.59 6.67
N LEU A 446 -5.31 -14.50 5.46
CA LEU A 446 -6.42 -13.61 5.14
C LEU A 446 -7.78 -14.25 5.39
N SER A 447 -8.79 -13.39 5.51
CA SER A 447 -10.18 -13.76 5.76
C SER A 447 -10.93 -14.01 4.45
N LEU A 448 -11.66 -15.11 4.38
CA LEU A 448 -12.60 -15.42 3.31
C LEU A 448 -14.02 -15.47 3.86
N THR A 449 -14.95 -14.79 3.19
CA THR A 449 -16.38 -14.85 3.53
C THR A 449 -16.95 -16.25 3.26
N PHE A 450 -16.53 -16.89 2.15
CA PHE A 450 -16.95 -18.24 1.80
C PHE A 450 -15.74 -19.15 1.74
N GLU A 451 -15.70 -20.17 2.60
CA GLU A 451 -14.55 -21.08 2.71
C GLU A 451 -14.26 -21.83 1.40
N LYS A 452 -15.28 -22.06 0.56
CA LYS A 452 -15.16 -22.70 -0.76
C LYS A 452 -14.33 -21.88 -1.76
N ASP A 453 -14.17 -20.58 -1.53
CA ASP A 453 -13.46 -19.68 -2.43
C ASP A 453 -11.94 -19.71 -2.24
N CYS A 454 -11.40 -20.53 -1.33
CA CYS A 454 -9.98 -20.55 -0.99
C CYS A 454 -9.02 -20.74 -2.20
N LEU A 455 -9.33 -21.66 -3.11
CA LEU A 455 -8.54 -21.80 -4.34
C LEU A 455 -9.02 -20.86 -5.46
N PRO A 456 -10.34 -20.68 -5.70
CA PRO A 456 -10.84 -19.72 -6.68
C PRO A 456 -10.29 -18.29 -6.50
N ALA A 457 -10.22 -17.79 -5.27
CA ALA A 457 -9.74 -16.44 -4.95
C ALA A 457 -8.22 -16.26 -5.13
N LEU A 458 -7.49 -17.34 -5.42
CA LEU A 458 -6.05 -17.31 -5.76
C LEU A 458 -5.80 -17.77 -7.21
N ALA A 459 -6.83 -18.21 -7.94
CA ALA A 459 -6.70 -18.84 -9.25
C ALA A 459 -6.08 -17.90 -10.30
N GLY A 460 -6.35 -16.59 -10.22
CA GLY A 460 -5.75 -15.61 -11.12
C GLY A 460 -4.23 -15.52 -10.97
N LEU A 461 -3.73 -15.54 -9.74
CA LEU A 461 -2.30 -15.61 -9.45
C LEU A 461 -1.72 -16.96 -9.88
N ALA A 462 -2.37 -18.08 -9.55
CA ALA A 462 -1.93 -19.41 -9.99
C ALA A 462 -1.75 -19.48 -11.52
N LYS A 463 -2.70 -18.93 -12.29
CA LYS A 463 -2.62 -18.85 -13.76
C LYS A 463 -1.48 -17.93 -14.23
N GLN A 464 -1.16 -16.85 -13.51
CA GLN A 464 -0.02 -15.99 -13.83
C GLN A 464 1.33 -16.70 -13.57
N PHE A 465 1.43 -17.47 -12.49
CA PHE A 465 2.60 -18.31 -12.22
C PHE A 465 2.76 -19.42 -13.26
N TYR A 466 1.64 -20.03 -13.69
CA TYR A 466 1.64 -21.05 -14.74
C TYR A 466 2.16 -20.51 -16.08
N GLU A 467 1.87 -19.25 -16.43
CA GLU A 467 2.42 -18.60 -17.63
C GLU A 467 3.97 -18.52 -17.63
N GLN A 468 4.58 -18.52 -16.45
CA GLN A 468 6.05 -18.53 -16.26
C GLN A 468 6.62 -19.94 -16.02
N ARG A 469 5.75 -20.93 -15.80
CA ARG A 469 6.07 -22.33 -15.49
C ARG A 469 5.20 -23.26 -16.34
N SER A 470 5.17 -23.01 -17.65
CA SER A 470 4.23 -23.66 -18.58
C SER A 470 4.40 -25.19 -18.66
N ASP A 471 5.57 -25.69 -18.25
CA ASP A 471 5.95 -27.10 -18.16
C ASP A 471 5.65 -27.74 -16.78
N ASP A 472 5.14 -26.98 -15.82
CA ASP A 472 4.73 -27.48 -14.51
C ASP A 472 3.22 -27.78 -14.47
N ASN A 473 2.76 -28.49 -13.45
CA ASN A 473 1.35 -28.77 -13.23
C ASN A 473 0.91 -28.21 -11.87
N TYR A 474 -0.15 -27.39 -11.88
CA TYR A 474 -0.75 -26.87 -10.67
C TYR A 474 -1.66 -27.92 -10.02
N LEU A 475 -1.37 -28.28 -8.77
CA LEU A 475 -2.00 -29.35 -8.02
C LEU A 475 -2.62 -28.79 -6.73
N ALA A 476 -3.86 -28.33 -6.83
CA ALA A 476 -4.69 -27.90 -5.69
C ALA A 476 -3.95 -26.97 -4.70
N GLY A 477 -3.26 -25.94 -5.19
CA GLY A 477 -2.47 -25.02 -4.35
C GLY A 477 -0.97 -25.24 -4.39
N LEU A 478 -0.48 -26.34 -4.97
CA LEU A 478 0.93 -26.73 -5.03
C LEU A 478 1.41 -26.87 -6.49
N TRP A 479 2.71 -27.02 -6.71
CA TRP A 479 3.29 -27.29 -8.03
C TRP A 479 3.92 -28.67 -8.10
N ARG A 480 3.76 -29.38 -9.21
CA ARG A 480 4.24 -30.76 -9.37
C ARG A 480 5.76 -30.86 -9.31
N GLN A 481 6.49 -29.93 -9.93
CA GLN A 481 7.96 -29.98 -9.95
C GLN A 481 8.58 -29.68 -8.58
N THR A 482 7.88 -28.92 -7.72
CA THR A 482 8.32 -28.58 -6.35
C THR A 482 7.45 -29.24 -5.28
N LEU A 483 6.78 -30.34 -5.61
CA LEU A 483 5.75 -30.90 -4.75
C LEU A 483 6.28 -31.29 -3.37
N PHE A 484 7.51 -31.82 -3.29
CA PHE A 484 8.10 -32.23 -2.02
C PHE A 484 8.31 -31.05 -1.08
N GLU A 485 8.87 -29.95 -1.58
CA GLU A 485 9.06 -28.73 -0.81
C GLU A 485 7.73 -28.02 -0.54
N ASP A 486 6.81 -28.03 -1.50
CA ASP A 486 5.49 -27.40 -1.40
C ASP A 486 4.56 -28.17 -0.44
N MET A 487 4.93 -29.39 -0.01
CA MET A 487 4.27 -30.18 1.03
C MET A 487 4.86 -29.98 2.44
N LEU A 488 5.94 -29.22 2.61
CA LEU A 488 6.59 -29.00 3.92
C LEU A 488 5.85 -28.00 4.83
N TRP A 489 4.72 -27.45 4.37
CA TRP A 489 3.95 -26.49 5.13
C TRP A 489 3.46 -27.05 6.47
N THR A 490 3.35 -26.17 7.45
CA THR A 490 2.79 -26.44 8.78
C THR A 490 1.73 -25.38 9.11
N ALA A 491 0.75 -25.74 9.93
CA ALA A 491 -0.16 -24.73 10.47
C ALA A 491 0.63 -23.78 11.39
N SER A 492 0.45 -22.47 11.19
CA SER A 492 1.01 -21.46 12.08
C SER A 492 0.40 -21.59 13.48
N PRO A 493 1.12 -21.20 14.55
CA PRO A 493 0.58 -21.22 15.90
C PRO A 493 -0.74 -20.42 16.00
N GLY A 494 -1.83 -21.08 16.38
CA GLY A 494 -3.16 -20.47 16.44
C GLY A 494 -4.28 -21.49 16.22
N PRO A 495 -5.55 -21.04 16.18
CA PRO A 495 -6.67 -21.91 15.84
C PRO A 495 -6.55 -22.35 14.38
N SER A 496 -6.32 -23.65 14.19
CA SER A 496 -6.34 -24.30 12.87
C SER A 496 -7.29 -25.48 12.89
N GLU A 497 -8.19 -25.56 11.91
CA GLU A 497 -9.18 -26.64 11.82
C GLU A 497 -9.37 -27.13 10.38
N ARG A 498 -9.96 -28.32 10.23
CA ARG A 498 -10.40 -28.81 8.92
C ARG A 498 -11.72 -28.12 8.57
N PRO A 499 -11.89 -27.59 7.35
CA PRO A 499 -13.16 -27.03 6.92
C PRO A 499 -14.23 -28.13 6.91
N TYR A 500 -15.46 -27.77 7.29
CA TYR A 500 -16.58 -28.73 7.32
C TYR A 500 -16.93 -29.23 5.90
N THR A 501 -16.90 -28.33 4.93
CA THR A 501 -17.12 -28.66 3.52
C THR A 501 -15.79 -28.95 2.84
N TRP A 502 -15.72 -30.07 2.12
CA TRP A 502 -14.53 -30.42 1.35
C TRP A 502 -14.24 -29.35 0.30
N ARG A 503 -13.00 -28.84 0.28
CA ARG A 503 -12.55 -27.82 -0.70
C ARG A 503 -11.20 -28.12 -1.35
N ALA A 504 -10.41 -29.04 -0.78
CA ALA A 504 -9.10 -29.42 -1.30
C ALA A 504 -8.66 -30.81 -0.78
N PRO A 505 -7.75 -31.52 -1.47
CA PRO A 505 -7.14 -32.75 -0.99
C PRO A 505 -6.41 -32.58 0.34
N THR A 506 -6.36 -33.63 1.17
CA THR A 506 -5.85 -33.57 2.56
C THR A 506 -4.38 -33.19 2.71
N TRP A 507 -3.59 -33.34 1.65
CA TRP A 507 -2.16 -32.96 1.57
C TRP A 507 -1.93 -31.51 1.14
N SER A 508 -2.96 -30.82 0.64
CA SER A 508 -2.87 -29.40 0.26
C SER A 508 -3.02 -28.51 1.48
N TRP A 509 -2.28 -27.38 1.54
CA TRP A 509 -2.47 -26.36 2.56
C TRP A 509 -3.91 -25.83 2.61
N ALA A 510 -4.60 -25.79 1.46
CA ALA A 510 -5.97 -25.30 1.35
C ALA A 510 -6.98 -26.22 2.07
N SER A 511 -6.57 -27.42 2.49
CA SER A 511 -7.40 -28.33 3.28
C SER A 511 -7.41 -28.02 4.78
N VAL A 512 -6.75 -26.94 5.21
CA VAL A 512 -6.77 -26.40 6.57
C VAL A 512 -7.30 -24.97 6.53
N LYS A 513 -8.03 -24.58 7.57
CA LYS A 513 -8.43 -23.20 7.84
C LYS A 513 -7.46 -22.60 8.85
N GLY A 514 -6.91 -21.44 8.52
CA GLY A 514 -5.92 -20.73 9.32
C GLY A 514 -4.64 -20.48 8.54
N SER A 515 -3.78 -19.65 9.11
CA SER A 515 -2.47 -19.33 8.55
C SER A 515 -1.58 -20.57 8.52
N ILE A 516 -0.82 -20.72 7.44
CA ILE A 516 0.23 -21.73 7.29
C ILE A 516 1.60 -21.06 7.15
N ARG A 517 2.66 -21.83 7.33
CA ARG A 517 4.06 -21.46 7.06
C ARG A 517 4.85 -22.62 6.47
N TYR A 518 5.82 -22.34 5.62
CA TYR A 518 6.73 -23.30 4.99
C TYR A 518 8.01 -23.55 5.79
#